data_AF-A0A916LEL6-F1
#
_entry.id   AF-A0A916LEL6-F1
#
_cell.length_a   1.000
_cell.length_b   1.000
_cell.length_c   1.000
_cell.angle_alpha   90.00
_cell.angle_beta   90.00
_cell.angle_gamma   90.00
#
_symmetry.space_group_name_H-M   'P 1'
#
loop_
_entity.id
_entity.type
_entity.pdbx_description
1 polymer ?
#
loop_
_entity_poly.entity_id
_entity_poly.type
_entity_poly.pdbx_seq_one_letter_code
_entity_poly.pdbx_strand_id
1 'polypeptide(L)'
;MLVTVQDATNSSPDQALMFHRGTFVGTATPRAYPFTNLIGPASTNDIVVLSYRTRQSCDGCQDGILTIVGFAWRGDHVQILDSLPELFDAPP
;
A
#
# COMPACT_ATOMS: atom_id res chain seq x y z
N MET A 1 1.61 -3.83 -8.24
CA MET A 1 2.54 -2.78 -8.69
C MET A 1 2.32 -1.54 -7.83
N LEU A 2 3.38 -0.79 -7.50
CA LEU A 2 3.25 0.52 -6.85
C LEU A 2 3.51 1.62 -7.89
N VAL A 3 2.68 2.65 -7.89
CA VAL A 3 2.81 3.82 -8.77
C VAL A 3 2.91 5.06 -7.90
N THR A 4 3.92 5.89 -8.19
CA THR A 4 4.25 7.09 -7.41
C THR A 4 4.19 8.34 -8.29
N VAL A 5 4.27 9.52 -7.67
CA VAL A 5 4.39 10.80 -8.39
C VAL A 5 5.81 10.97 -8.95
N GLN A 6 5.95 11.74 -10.04
CA GLN A 6 7.28 12.03 -10.58
C GLN A 6 8.13 12.81 -9.56
N ASP A 7 9.43 12.49 -9.49
CA ASP A 7 10.39 13.07 -8.53
C ASP A 7 10.01 12.85 -7.05
N ALA A 8 9.28 11.76 -6.78
CA ALA A 8 8.85 11.35 -5.44
C ALA A 8 10.00 11.10 -4.46
N THR A 9 9.75 11.46 -3.21
CA THR A 9 10.45 10.96 -2.02
C THR A 9 9.67 9.85 -1.36
N ASN A 10 10.20 9.20 -0.31
CA ASN A 10 9.51 8.08 0.33
C ASN A 10 8.15 8.47 0.96
N SER A 11 8.01 9.73 1.39
CA SER A 11 6.76 10.31 1.91
C SER A 11 5.74 10.64 0.83
N SER A 12 6.11 10.57 -0.44
CA SER A 12 5.15 10.75 -1.51
C SER A 12 4.18 9.57 -1.51
N PRO A 13 2.87 9.82 -1.71
CA PRO A 13 1.88 8.76 -1.63
C PRO A 13 1.94 7.87 -2.87
N ASP A 14 2.01 6.57 -2.66
CA ASP A 14 1.97 5.55 -3.70
C ASP A 14 0.58 4.94 -3.82
N GLN A 15 0.13 4.77 -5.06
CA GLN A 15 -1.06 3.99 -5.38
C GLN A 15 -0.66 2.55 -5.70
N ALA A 16 -1.19 1.58 -4.95
CA ALA A 16 -1.00 0.17 -5.23
C ALA A 16 -2.03 -0.32 -6.26
N LEU A 17 -1.55 -0.67 -7.46
CA LEU A 17 -2.35 -1.28 -8.52
C LEU A 17 -2.29 -2.81 -8.43
N MET A 18 -3.46 -3.43 -8.43
CA MET A 18 -3.63 -4.88 -8.33
C MET A 18 -3.89 -5.47 -9.72
N PHE A 19 -3.15 -6.52 -10.03
CA PHE A 19 -3.28 -7.28 -11.27
C PHE A 19 -3.45 -8.75 -10.93
N HIS A 20 -4.37 -9.42 -11.63
CA HIS A 20 -4.51 -10.87 -11.56
C HIS A 20 -4.36 -11.43 -12.98
N ARG A 21 -3.39 -12.35 -13.16
CA ARG A 21 -3.10 -12.99 -14.47
C ARG A 21 -2.93 -11.98 -15.62
N GLY A 22 -2.21 -10.88 -15.35
CA GLY A 22 -1.94 -9.83 -16.33
C GLY A 22 -3.10 -8.85 -16.58
N THR A 23 -4.26 -9.05 -15.96
CA THR A 23 -5.41 -8.13 -16.06
C THR A 23 -5.45 -7.20 -14.86
N PHE A 24 -5.63 -5.90 -15.09
CA PHE A 24 -5.85 -4.93 -14.01
C PHE A 24 -7.21 -5.18 -13.36
N VAL A 25 -7.24 -5.31 -12.03
CA VAL A 25 -8.46 -5.64 -11.28
C VAL A 25 -8.88 -4.56 -10.29
N GLY A 26 -8.10 -3.49 -10.16
CA GLY A 26 -8.39 -2.37 -9.27
C GLY A 26 -7.18 -1.96 -8.44
N THR A 27 -7.43 -1.12 -7.43
CA THR A 27 -6.41 -0.64 -6.51
C THR A 27 -6.52 -1.35 -5.17
N ALA A 28 -5.42 -1.42 -4.40
CA ALA A 28 -5.45 -2.00 -3.05
C ALA A 28 -6.37 -1.20 -2.11
N THR A 29 -6.30 0.13 -2.24
CA THR A 29 -7.04 1.11 -1.46
C THR A 29 -7.59 2.20 -2.38
N PRO A 30 -8.70 2.88 -2.02
CA PRO A 30 -9.20 4.01 -2.80
C PRO A 30 -8.28 5.24 -2.79
N ARG A 31 -7.48 5.38 -1.72
CA ARG A 31 -6.51 6.48 -1.53
C ARG A 31 -5.09 5.94 -1.55
N ALA A 32 -4.16 6.74 -2.05
CA ALA A 32 -2.74 6.45 -2.02
C ALA A 32 -2.17 6.66 -0.62
N TYR A 33 -1.18 5.86 -0.24
CA TYR A 33 -0.54 5.94 1.08
C TYR A 33 0.95 6.23 0.92
N PRO A 34 1.53 7.09 1.78
CA PRO A 34 2.97 7.32 1.78
C PRO A 34 3.72 6.10 2.32
N PHE A 35 5.01 6.00 2.01
CA PHE A 35 5.91 4.96 2.51
C PHE A 35 5.43 3.53 2.24
N THR A 36 4.71 3.32 1.14
CA THR A 36 4.14 2.02 0.79
C THR A 36 5.23 1.13 0.21
N ASN A 37 5.31 -0.11 0.67
CA ASN A 37 6.27 -1.08 0.15
C ASN A 37 5.63 -2.44 -0.06
N LEU A 38 6.04 -3.15 -1.12
CA LEU A 38 5.64 -4.53 -1.37
C LEU A 38 6.50 -5.49 -0.54
N ILE A 39 5.87 -6.35 0.26
CA ILE A 39 6.55 -7.43 0.98
C ILE A 39 6.51 -8.70 0.11
N GLY A 40 7.45 -8.78 -0.84
CA GLY A 40 7.55 -9.89 -1.79
C GLY A 40 7.56 -11.28 -1.15
N PRO A 41 8.41 -11.55 -0.12
CA PRO A 41 8.48 -12.86 0.51
C PRO A 41 7.19 -13.32 1.22
N ALA A 42 6.30 -12.39 1.59
CA ALA A 42 5.01 -12.70 2.20
C ALA A 42 3.86 -12.75 1.18
N SER A 43 4.12 -12.35 -0.06
CA SER A 43 3.14 -12.35 -1.14
C SER A 43 3.15 -13.69 -1.88
N THR A 44 1.98 -14.10 -2.36
CA THR A 44 1.75 -15.31 -3.18
C THR A 44 1.02 -14.92 -4.47
N ASN A 45 0.60 -15.91 -5.28
CA ASN A 45 -0.15 -15.66 -6.51
C ASN A 45 -1.52 -14.98 -6.28
N ASP A 46 -2.13 -15.24 -5.12
CA ASP A 46 -3.47 -14.75 -4.80
C ASP A 46 -3.49 -13.78 -3.62
N ILE A 47 -2.35 -13.57 -2.95
CA ILE A 47 -2.22 -12.65 -1.82
C ILE A 47 -1.06 -11.70 -2.08
N VAL A 48 -1.34 -10.40 -2.03
CA VAL A 48 -0.33 -9.34 -2.03
C VAL A 48 -0.22 -8.77 -0.63
N VAL A 49 0.99 -8.68 -0.09
CA VAL A 49 1.22 -8.09 1.24
C VAL A 49 1.96 -6.77 1.08
N LEU A 50 1.38 -5.70 1.60
CA LEU A 50 1.97 -4.37 1.59
C LEU A 50 2.30 -3.94 3.02
N SER A 51 3.42 -3.25 3.19
CA SER A 51 3.64 -2.42 4.37
C SER A 51 3.35 -0.97 4.05
N TYR A 52 2.81 -0.29 5.05
CA TYR A 52 2.60 1.14 5.09
C TYR A 52 3.31 1.69 6.31
N ARG A 53 3.79 2.92 6.23
CA ARG A 53 4.30 3.62 7.41
C ARG A 53 3.64 4.97 7.56
N THR A 54 3.30 5.32 8.80
CA THR A 54 2.70 6.60 9.15
C THR A 54 3.42 7.21 10.35
N ARG A 55 3.25 8.52 10.57
CA ARG A 55 3.77 9.25 11.75
C ARG A 55 5.29 9.20 11.99
N GLN A 56 6.10 8.97 10.96
CA GLN A 56 7.55 9.16 11.08
C GLN A 56 7.94 10.63 11.19
N SER A 57 9.08 10.90 11.82
CA SER A 57 9.58 12.27 12.03
C SER A 57 10.20 12.90 10.79
N CYS A 58 10.71 12.08 9.86
CA CYS A 58 11.34 12.54 8.62
C CYS A 58 11.25 11.49 7.50
N ASP A 59 11.53 11.89 6.25
CA ASP A 59 11.44 11.02 5.06
C ASP A 59 12.36 9.79 5.13
N GLY A 60 13.55 9.95 5.71
CA GLY A 60 14.52 8.86 5.90
C GLY A 60 14.41 8.13 7.24
N CYS A 61 13.52 8.59 8.13
CA CYS A 61 13.40 8.07 9.48
C CYS A 61 12.55 6.78 9.51
N GLN A 62 12.91 5.84 10.39
CA GLN A 62 12.19 4.57 10.56
C GLN A 62 11.42 4.49 11.90
N ASP A 63 11.13 5.65 12.50
CA ASP A 63 10.47 5.80 13.80
C ASP A 63 8.94 5.89 13.73
N GLY A 64 8.37 5.77 12.53
CA GLY A 64 6.93 5.73 12.31
C GLY A 64 6.28 4.38 12.65
N ILE A 65 4.95 4.36 12.62
CA ILE A 65 4.14 3.16 12.85
C ILE A 65 4.08 2.36 11.56
N LEU A 66 4.59 1.12 11.61
CA LEU A 66 4.51 0.16 10.52
C LEU A 66 3.19 -0.61 10.60
N THR A 67 2.42 -0.61 9.52
CA THR A 67 1.20 -1.41 9.36
C THR A 67 1.39 -2.36 8.19
N ILE A 68 1.17 -3.65 8.41
CA ILE A 68 1.26 -4.70 7.37
C ILE A 68 -0.15 -5.15 7.05
N VAL A 69 -0.49 -5.17 5.76
CA VAL A 69 -1.84 -5.50 5.29
C VAL A 69 -1.76 -6.49 4.13
N GLY A 70 -2.49 -7.60 4.25
CA GLY A 70 -2.73 -8.55 3.19
C GLY A 70 -3.94 -8.16 2.32
N PHE A 71 -3.81 -8.40 1.03
CA PHE A 71 -4.85 -8.20 0.03
C PHE A 71 -5.01 -9.50 -0.76
N ALA A 72 -6.18 -10.13 -0.69
CA ALA A 72 -6.46 -11.39 -1.38
C ALA A 72 -7.34 -11.17 -2.61
N TRP A 73 -7.04 -11.86 -3.71
CA TRP A 73 -7.97 -11.99 -4.82
C TRP A 73 -9.07 -13.00 -4.49
N ARG A 74 -10.34 -12.62 -4.68
CA ARG A 74 -11.53 -13.45 -4.42
C ARG A 74 -12.34 -13.71 -5.69
N GLY A 75 -11.65 -13.95 -6.80
CA GLY A 75 -12.28 -14.35 -8.07
C GLY A 75 -12.83 -13.20 -8.89
N ASP A 76 -13.45 -12.20 -8.26
CA ASP A 76 -14.01 -11.01 -8.92
C ASP A 76 -13.54 -9.68 -8.29
N HIS A 77 -13.05 -9.68 -7.06
CA HIS A 77 -12.56 -8.49 -6.37
C HIS A 77 -11.33 -8.75 -5.50
N VAL A 78 -10.67 -7.66 -5.11
CA VAL A 78 -9.62 -7.66 -4.09
C VAL A 78 -10.27 -7.47 -2.72
N GLN A 79 -10.04 -8.41 -1.80
CA GLN A 79 -10.46 -8.35 -0.41
C GLN A 79 -9.29 -7.90 0.47
N ILE A 80 -9.52 -6.88 1.29
CA ILE A 80 -8.57 -6.47 2.33
C ILE A 80 -8.70 -7.45 3.51
N LEU A 81 -7.57 -8.00 3.96
CA LEU A 81 -7.54 -9.01 5.03
C LEU A 81 -7.30 -8.41 6.42
N ASP A 82 -6.59 -7.28 6.48
CA ASP A 82 -6.20 -6.63 7.73
C ASP A 82 -6.69 -5.18 7.79
N SER A 83 -6.55 -4.55 8.96
CA SER A 83 -6.94 -3.15 9.13
C SER A 83 -5.98 -2.22 8.39
N LEU A 84 -6.54 -1.30 7.59
CA LEU A 84 -5.76 -0.23 6.97
C LEU A 84 -5.23 0.74 8.02
N PRO A 85 -4.08 1.38 7.77
CA PRO A 85 -3.60 2.45 8.62
C PRO A 85 -4.56 3.65 8.56
N GLU A 86 -4.71 4.35 9.67
CA GLU A 86 -5.43 5.62 9.69
C GLU A 86 -4.65 6.67 8.90
N LEU A 87 -5.25 7.18 7.82
CA LEU A 87 -4.78 8.38 7.15
C LEU A 87 -5.23 9.59 7.98
N PHE A 88 -4.28 10.27 8.60
CA PHE A 88 -4.54 11.61 9.11
C PHE A 88 -4.49 12.54 7.90
N ASP A 89 -5.65 12.78 7.30
CA ASP A 89 -5.81 13.84 6.30
C ASP A 89 -5.21 15.13 6.91
N ALA A 90 -4.32 15.77 6.15
CA ALA A 90 -3.81 17.12 6.45
C ALA A 90 -4.99 18.09 6.65
N PRO A 91 -4.82 19.19 7.43
CA PRO A 91 -5.91 19.92 8.09
C PRO A 91 -6.98 20.46 7.11
N PRO A 92 -8.19 20.80 7.63
CA PRO A 92 -9.38 21.16 6.83
C PRO A 92 -9.17 22.32 5.84
#